data_AF-A0A6C1C2P3-F1
#
_entry.id   AF-A0A6C1C2P3-F1
#
_cell.length_a   1.000
_cell.length_b   1.000
_cell.length_c   1.000
_cell.angle_alpha   90.00
_cell.angle_beta   90.00
_cell.angle_gamma   90.00
#
_symmetry.space_group_name_H-M   'P 1'
#
loop_
_entity.id
_entity.type
_entity.pdbx_description
1 polymer ?
#
loop_
_entity_poly.entity_id
_entity_poly.type
_entity_poly.pdbx_seq_one_letter_code
_entity_poly.pdbx_strand_id
1 'polypeptide(L)'
;MEADSRPLFRVLLRMQIRPGSREEFERTWREVAAGIAREPANRGQALLRSTADENEFFVVTDWEDEASFRSFERGAAHVENRRRLQPYRQGGEMVLTETVCTVPPAHEAQPAPAAGPAAEERPPAEGTAALAFIGLGNMGAGMAHRLLAAGHPLTVHNRTAAKAAPLAEAGAMVAASPAEAAKGHSVVLLSLADEAAVEEVLFGQVAEVLAPGAVVVDTSTVSPAYARKSAARLARLGLCRVEACVVGNPFQARKGELRVFTSGDEADIAEVRGLLDTLGSQVVHLGAPGTAATLKLIFNLLLGAQVASLAEAVAYGVAAGLDRERLLTSVAQSGFSSVVLRFRAELMRKGSYEPAFFRSALMEKDLRLALSDAATAGVPLPVLEAVRERFAYVNSAGDGDKDASVLLEHTVRGNGGGAVR
;
A
#
# COMPACT_ATOMS: atom_id res chain seq x y z
N MET A 1 -17.97 3.50 -33.64
CA MET A 1 -18.85 4.50 -33.00
C MET A 1 -18.04 5.15 -31.90
N GLU A 2 -17.59 6.39 -32.12
CA GLU A 2 -16.97 7.18 -31.05
C GLU A 2 -17.98 7.34 -29.91
N ALA A 3 -17.67 6.78 -28.74
CA ALA A 3 -18.42 7.06 -27.53
C ALA A 3 -18.13 8.52 -27.15
N ASP A 4 -19.21 9.32 -27.04
CA ASP A 4 -19.21 10.72 -26.61
C ASP A 4 -18.49 10.83 -25.24
N SER A 5 -17.18 11.04 -25.26
CA SER A 5 -16.31 11.01 -24.09
C SER A 5 -16.26 12.37 -23.40
N ARG A 6 -17.42 12.92 -23.05
CA ARG A 6 -17.46 14.10 -22.18
C ARG A 6 -17.14 13.68 -20.74
N PRO A 7 -16.30 14.44 -20.03
CA PRO A 7 -15.97 14.14 -18.63
C PRO A 7 -17.24 14.22 -17.78
N LEU A 8 -17.52 13.17 -17.00
CA LEU A 8 -18.66 13.13 -16.09
C LEU A 8 -18.34 13.91 -14.80
N PHE A 9 -19.25 14.75 -14.31
CA PHE A 9 -19.10 15.35 -12.99
C PHE A 9 -19.58 14.36 -11.93
N ARG A 10 -18.68 13.89 -11.05
CA ARG A 10 -18.99 12.87 -10.05
C ARG A 10 -19.15 13.51 -8.67
N VAL A 11 -20.24 13.14 -8.00
CA VAL A 11 -20.51 13.50 -6.61
C VAL A 11 -20.43 12.24 -5.76
N LEU A 12 -19.61 12.30 -4.72
CA LEU A 12 -19.49 11.23 -3.74
C LEU A 12 -19.94 11.77 -2.38
N LEU A 13 -21.02 11.21 -1.86
CA LEU A 13 -21.57 11.54 -0.56
C LEU A 13 -21.36 10.36 0.38
N ARG A 14 -20.50 10.56 1.37
CA ARG A 14 -20.36 9.65 2.51
C ARG A 14 -21.47 9.94 3.50
N MET A 15 -22.26 8.93 3.85
CA MET A 15 -23.39 9.03 4.78
C MET A 15 -23.19 8.10 5.96
N GLN A 16 -23.28 8.67 7.16
CA GLN A 16 -23.43 7.89 8.39
C GLN A 16 -24.92 7.82 8.74
N ILE A 17 -25.46 6.62 8.86
CA ILE A 17 -26.85 6.41 9.27
C ILE A 17 -26.95 6.06 10.74
N ARG A 18 -28.14 6.23 11.33
CA ARG A 18 -28.40 5.84 12.73
C ARG A 18 -28.38 4.32 12.86
N PRO A 19 -27.78 3.76 13.92
CA PRO A 19 -27.82 2.33 14.19
C PRO A 19 -29.25 1.79 14.17
N GLY A 20 -29.43 0.61 13.57
CA GLY A 20 -30.73 -0.06 13.47
C GLY A 20 -31.68 0.47 12.39
N SER A 21 -31.31 1.51 11.63
CA SER A 21 -32.17 2.11 10.59
C SER A 21 -31.87 1.65 9.16
N ARG A 22 -31.04 0.61 9.00
CA ARG A 22 -30.45 0.19 7.72
C ARG A 22 -31.48 -0.14 6.64
N GLU A 23 -32.38 -1.07 6.92
CA GLU A 23 -33.34 -1.57 5.92
C GLU A 23 -34.29 -0.47 5.45
N GLU A 24 -34.72 0.38 6.37
CA GLU A 24 -35.61 1.51 6.12
C GLU A 24 -34.91 2.62 5.34
N PHE A 25 -33.64 2.89 5.65
CA PHE A 25 -32.79 3.79 4.89
C PHE A 25 -32.63 3.31 3.45
N GLU A 26 -32.25 2.05 3.22
CA GLU A 26 -32.03 1.51 1.88
C GLU A 26 -33.31 1.47 1.05
N ARG A 27 -34.45 1.17 1.67
CA ARG A 27 -35.77 1.25 1.02
C ARG A 27 -36.08 2.68 0.60
N THR A 28 -35.96 3.63 1.52
CA THR A 28 -36.23 5.05 1.26
C THR A 28 -35.27 5.62 0.21
N TRP A 29 -34.00 5.22 0.26
CA TRP A 29 -33.01 5.59 -0.74
C TRP A 29 -33.39 5.08 -2.13
N ARG A 30 -33.83 3.83 -2.28
CA ARG A 30 -34.26 3.29 -3.58
C ARG A 30 -35.41 4.10 -4.19
N GLU A 31 -36.35 4.53 -3.38
CA GLU A 31 -37.48 5.37 -3.82
C GLU A 31 -37.03 6.76 -4.24
N VAL A 32 -36.17 7.40 -3.46
CA VAL A 32 -35.55 8.69 -3.78
C VAL A 32 -34.71 8.59 -5.06
N ALA A 33 -33.86 7.57 -5.14
CA ALA A 33 -32.97 7.27 -6.25
C ALA A 33 -33.73 7.13 -7.57
N ALA A 34 -34.90 6.49 -7.57
CA ALA A 34 -35.73 6.36 -8.76
C ALA A 34 -36.19 7.71 -9.34
N GLY A 35 -36.35 8.74 -8.49
CA GLY A 35 -36.63 10.11 -8.94
C GLY A 35 -35.40 10.79 -9.53
N ILE A 36 -34.25 10.67 -8.85
CA ILE A 36 -32.97 11.26 -9.28
C ILE A 36 -32.51 10.67 -10.63
N ALA A 37 -32.73 9.37 -10.85
CA ALA A 37 -32.41 8.70 -12.10
C ALA A 37 -33.20 9.20 -13.32
N ARG A 38 -34.31 9.95 -13.10
CA ARG A 38 -35.10 10.57 -14.17
C ARG A 38 -34.63 11.99 -14.51
N GLU A 39 -33.69 12.55 -13.76
CA GLU A 39 -33.12 13.87 -14.06
C GLU A 39 -32.35 13.81 -15.38
N PRO A 40 -32.66 14.67 -16.38
CA PRO A 40 -32.07 14.59 -17.71
C PRO A 40 -30.54 14.63 -17.74
N ALA A 41 -29.92 15.30 -16.77
CA ALA A 41 -28.48 15.45 -16.64
C ALA A 41 -27.82 14.35 -15.78
N ASN A 42 -28.59 13.44 -15.18
CA ASN A 42 -28.03 12.29 -14.46
C ASN A 42 -27.50 11.25 -15.46
N ARG A 43 -26.35 10.65 -15.15
CA ARG A 43 -25.65 9.68 -16.00
C ARG A 43 -25.41 8.34 -15.32
N GLY A 44 -25.74 8.25 -14.03
CA GLY A 44 -25.60 7.03 -13.25
C GLY A 44 -25.58 7.32 -11.76
N GLN A 45 -25.94 6.33 -10.96
CA GLN A 45 -25.80 6.42 -9.51
C GLN A 45 -25.71 5.04 -8.87
N ALA A 46 -25.04 4.98 -7.71
CA ALA A 46 -24.90 3.77 -6.91
C ALA A 46 -24.98 4.09 -5.42
N LEU A 47 -25.56 3.17 -4.66
CA LEU A 47 -25.44 3.11 -3.22
C LEU A 47 -24.48 1.99 -2.87
N LEU A 48 -23.34 2.34 -2.27
CA LEU A 48 -22.32 1.39 -1.85
C LEU A 48 -22.32 1.29 -0.33
N ARG A 49 -22.15 0.08 0.18
CA ARG A 49 -22.02 -0.20 1.62
C ARG A 49 -20.55 -0.19 2.00
N SER A 50 -20.23 0.37 3.17
CA SER A 50 -18.91 0.19 3.76
C SER A 50 -18.76 -1.25 4.24
N THR A 51 -17.60 -1.86 3.97
CA THR A 51 -17.25 -3.18 4.52
C THR A 51 -16.67 -3.08 5.93
N ALA A 52 -16.36 -1.86 6.39
CA ALA A 52 -15.75 -1.59 7.68
C ALA A 52 -16.73 -1.08 8.75
N ASP A 53 -17.80 -0.40 8.33
CA ASP A 53 -18.85 0.10 9.23
C ASP A 53 -20.24 -0.16 8.65
N GLU A 54 -21.04 -0.92 9.38
CA GLU A 54 -22.37 -1.36 8.95
C GLU A 54 -23.42 -0.23 8.89
N ASN A 55 -23.08 0.95 9.42
CA ASN A 55 -23.89 2.16 9.42
C ASN A 55 -23.32 3.23 8.47
N GLU A 56 -22.34 2.87 7.64
CA GLU A 56 -21.72 3.78 6.67
C GLU A 56 -22.06 3.39 5.22
N PHE A 57 -22.46 4.40 4.45
CA PHE A 57 -22.86 4.28 3.05
C PHE A 57 -22.17 5.34 2.20
N PHE A 58 -21.94 5.02 0.93
CA PHE A 58 -21.45 5.95 -0.08
C PHE A 58 -22.48 6.06 -1.19
N VAL A 59 -23.01 7.25 -1.41
CA VAL A 59 -23.86 7.57 -2.56
C VAL A 59 -22.95 8.19 -3.62
N VAL A 60 -22.86 7.53 -4.77
CA VAL A 60 -22.13 8.01 -5.93
C VAL A 60 -23.14 8.41 -6.99
N THR A 61 -23.07 9.62 -7.52
CA THR A 61 -23.91 10.07 -8.64
C THR A 61 -23.05 10.74 -9.69
N ASP A 62 -23.27 10.37 -10.95
CA ASP A 62 -22.61 10.94 -12.11
C ASP A 62 -23.57 11.88 -12.84
N TRP A 63 -23.06 13.04 -13.22
CA TRP A 63 -23.79 14.12 -13.87
C TRP A 63 -23.08 14.56 -15.14
N GLU A 64 -23.83 15.17 -16.04
CA GLU A 64 -23.28 15.74 -17.27
C GLU A 64 -22.23 16.83 -16.99
N ASP A 65 -22.49 17.70 -16.01
CA ASP A 65 -21.57 18.75 -15.57
C ASP A 65 -21.90 19.24 -14.14
N GLU A 66 -21.02 20.07 -13.55
CA GLU A 66 -21.26 20.64 -12.22
C GLU A 66 -22.51 21.53 -12.20
N ALA A 67 -22.74 22.35 -13.22
CA ALA A 67 -23.83 23.31 -13.25
C ALA A 67 -25.20 22.62 -13.14
N SER A 68 -25.35 21.50 -13.84
CA SER A 68 -26.54 20.65 -13.82
C SER A 68 -26.77 20.02 -12.46
N PHE A 69 -25.72 19.49 -11.83
CA PHE A 69 -25.81 18.99 -10.45
C PHE A 69 -26.22 20.11 -9.48
N ARG A 70 -25.61 21.30 -9.57
CA ARG A 70 -25.93 22.43 -8.68
C ARG A 70 -27.36 22.93 -8.86
N SER A 71 -27.89 22.85 -10.08
CA SER A 71 -29.31 23.15 -10.37
C SER A 71 -30.22 22.13 -9.68
N PHE A 72 -29.94 20.84 -9.84
CA PHE A 72 -30.64 19.76 -9.17
C PHE A 72 -30.57 19.86 -7.64
N GLU A 73 -29.39 20.14 -7.08
CA GLU A 73 -29.15 20.25 -5.63
C GLU A 73 -30.04 21.32 -4.96
N ARG A 74 -30.36 22.39 -5.70
CA ARG A 74 -31.25 23.47 -5.26
C ARG A 74 -32.73 23.21 -5.58
N GLY A 75 -33.03 22.18 -6.36
CA GLY A 75 -34.39 21.84 -6.79
C GLY A 75 -35.29 21.39 -5.64
N ALA A 76 -36.58 21.74 -5.72
CA ALA A 76 -37.57 21.38 -4.69
C ALA A 76 -37.69 19.85 -4.49
N ALA A 77 -37.57 19.09 -5.58
CA ALA A 77 -37.58 17.62 -5.52
C ALA A 77 -36.38 17.06 -4.73
N HIS A 78 -35.18 17.62 -4.91
CA HIS A 78 -34.00 17.20 -4.15
C HIS A 78 -34.09 17.62 -2.67
N VAL A 79 -34.64 18.81 -2.38
CA VAL A 79 -34.90 19.24 -0.99
C VAL A 79 -35.83 18.25 -0.28
N GLU A 80 -36.89 17.80 -0.95
CA GLU A 80 -37.81 16.81 -0.39
C GLU A 80 -37.14 15.44 -0.21
N ASN A 81 -36.35 15.00 -1.19
CA ASN A 81 -35.54 13.79 -1.07
C ASN A 81 -34.59 13.82 0.15
N ARG A 82 -33.97 14.97 0.43
CA ARG A 82 -33.14 15.15 1.63
C ARG A 82 -33.95 15.08 2.92
N ARG A 83 -35.17 15.63 2.95
CA ARG A 83 -36.07 15.54 4.11
C ARG A 83 -36.47 14.10 4.39
N ARG A 84 -36.77 13.31 3.35
CA ARG A 84 -37.12 11.89 3.48
C ARG A 84 -35.97 11.03 4.05
N LEU A 85 -34.72 11.39 3.76
CA LEU A 85 -33.54 10.69 4.26
C LEU A 85 -33.02 11.23 5.61
N GLN A 86 -33.45 12.43 6.03
CA GLN A 86 -33.01 13.09 7.26
C GLN A 86 -33.23 12.26 8.54
N PRO A 87 -34.35 11.55 8.74
CA PRO A 87 -34.57 10.77 9.96
C PRO A 87 -33.51 9.69 10.21
N TYR A 88 -32.91 9.18 9.13
CA TYR A 88 -31.90 8.11 9.17
C TYR A 88 -30.48 8.65 9.30
N ARG A 89 -30.25 9.93 8.99
CA ARG A 89 -28.89 10.50 8.94
C ARG A 89 -28.39 10.85 10.34
N GLN A 90 -27.18 10.38 10.66
CA GLN A 90 -26.41 10.75 11.86
C GLN A 90 -25.29 11.74 11.53
N GLY A 91 -24.73 11.66 10.31
CA GLY A 91 -23.67 12.52 9.82
C GLY A 91 -23.42 12.32 8.34
N GLY A 92 -22.44 13.02 7.76
CA GLY A 92 -22.00 12.76 6.40
C GLY A 92 -21.24 13.92 5.79
N GLU A 93 -20.37 13.60 4.85
CA GLU A 93 -19.47 14.51 4.16
C GLU A 93 -19.67 14.35 2.65
N MET A 94 -19.79 15.47 1.93
CA MET A 94 -19.97 15.49 0.48
C MET A 94 -18.68 15.99 -0.15
N VAL A 95 -18.14 15.20 -1.08
CA VAL A 95 -16.98 15.57 -1.89
C VAL A 95 -17.44 15.72 -3.34
N LEU A 96 -17.10 16.85 -3.94
CA LEU A 96 -17.37 17.15 -5.34
C LEU A 96 -16.08 16.97 -6.13
N THR A 97 -16.13 16.16 -7.20
CA THR A 97 -14.95 15.85 -8.00
C THR A 97 -15.28 15.89 -9.48
N GLU A 98 -14.51 16.63 -10.27
CA GLU A 98 -14.58 16.51 -11.73
C GLU A 98 -13.87 15.21 -12.15
N THR A 99 -14.55 14.38 -12.95
CA THR A 99 -13.91 13.17 -13.49
C THR A 99 -12.98 13.60 -14.63
N VAL A 100 -11.68 13.66 -14.34
CA VAL A 100 -10.64 14.07 -15.32
C VAL A 100 -10.42 12.98 -16.39
N CYS A 101 -10.88 11.75 -16.15
CA CYS A 101 -10.77 10.62 -17.07
C CYS A 101 -11.79 9.52 -16.72
N THR A 102 -12.55 9.04 -17.70
CA THR A 102 -13.28 7.77 -17.60
C THR A 102 -12.33 6.65 -17.97
N VAL A 103 -11.96 5.81 -16.99
CA VAL A 103 -11.34 4.52 -17.28
C VAL A 103 -12.38 3.69 -18.04
N PRO A 104 -12.09 3.18 -19.26
CA PRO A 104 -13.02 2.32 -19.96
C PRO A 104 -13.43 1.15 -19.05
N PRO A 105 -14.67 0.64 -19.15
CA PRO A 105 -14.96 -0.64 -18.50
C PRO A 105 -13.91 -1.63 -18.99
N ALA A 106 -13.23 -2.29 -18.04
CA ALA A 106 -12.35 -3.39 -18.36
C ALA A 106 -13.08 -4.28 -19.38
N HIS A 107 -12.42 -4.58 -20.50
CA HIS A 107 -12.86 -5.57 -21.49
C HIS A 107 -13.72 -6.61 -20.80
N GLU A 108 -14.99 -6.72 -21.20
CA GLU A 108 -16.03 -7.55 -20.56
C GLU A 108 -15.40 -8.68 -19.76
N ALA A 109 -15.28 -8.46 -18.45
CA ALA A 109 -14.99 -9.55 -17.54
C ALA A 109 -16.08 -10.57 -17.82
N GLN A 110 -15.68 -11.73 -18.34
CA GLN A 110 -16.56 -12.89 -18.40
C GLN A 110 -17.31 -12.97 -17.07
N PRO A 111 -18.64 -13.16 -17.09
CA PRO A 111 -19.40 -13.15 -15.85
C PRO A 111 -18.77 -14.17 -14.91
N ALA A 112 -18.51 -13.73 -13.67
CA ALA A 112 -18.11 -14.62 -12.60
C ALA A 112 -19.08 -15.81 -12.61
N PRO A 113 -18.59 -17.07 -12.61
CA PRO A 113 -19.48 -18.21 -12.61
C PRO A 113 -20.41 -18.08 -11.41
N ALA A 114 -21.72 -18.29 -11.65
CA ALA A 114 -22.74 -18.25 -10.63
C ALA A 114 -22.29 -19.07 -9.41
N ALA A 115 -22.53 -18.54 -8.21
CA ALA A 115 -22.24 -19.22 -6.96
C ALA A 115 -22.81 -20.65 -7.03
N GLY A 116 -21.92 -21.61 -7.25
CA GLY A 116 -22.25 -23.02 -7.16
C GLY A 116 -22.69 -23.37 -5.74
N PRO A 117 -23.39 -24.49 -5.54
CA PRO A 117 -23.74 -24.95 -4.21
C PRO A 117 -22.48 -25.04 -3.35
N ALA A 118 -22.64 -24.78 -2.04
CA ALA A 118 -21.60 -24.83 -1.02
C ALA A 118 -20.54 -25.88 -1.35
N ALA A 119 -19.28 -25.41 -1.41
CA ALA A 119 -18.12 -26.18 -1.84
C ALA A 119 -18.07 -27.55 -1.15
N GLU A 120 -18.39 -28.60 -1.91
CA GLU A 120 -17.77 -29.89 -1.67
C GLU A 120 -16.26 -29.70 -1.84
N GLU A 121 -15.50 -30.17 -0.85
CA GLU A 121 -14.04 -30.19 -0.83
C GLU A 121 -13.53 -30.77 -2.15
N ARG A 122 -13.02 -29.89 -3.03
CA ARG A 122 -12.19 -30.31 -4.15
C ARG A 122 -10.86 -30.81 -3.57
N PRO A 123 -10.40 -32.02 -3.90
CA PRO A 123 -9.05 -32.44 -3.55
C PRO A 123 -8.04 -31.47 -4.20
N PRO A 124 -6.91 -31.18 -3.52
CA PRO A 124 -5.91 -30.26 -4.04
C PRO A 124 -5.41 -30.75 -5.40
N ALA A 125 -5.30 -29.82 -6.35
CA ALA A 125 -4.64 -30.08 -7.62
C ALA A 125 -3.24 -30.63 -7.35
N GLU A 126 -2.93 -31.76 -7.97
CA GLU A 126 -1.64 -32.43 -7.85
C GLU A 126 -0.50 -31.49 -8.26
N GLY A 127 0.42 -31.25 -7.31
CA GLY A 127 1.63 -30.47 -7.51
C GLY A 127 1.60 -29.05 -6.92
N THR A 128 1.31 -28.88 -5.62
CA THR A 128 1.60 -27.62 -4.93
C THR A 128 3.11 -27.37 -4.99
N ALA A 129 3.56 -26.46 -5.86
CA ALA A 129 4.97 -26.09 -5.97
C ALA A 129 5.51 -25.69 -4.59
N ALA A 130 6.58 -26.34 -4.16
CA ALA A 130 7.24 -26.02 -2.91
C ALA A 130 7.78 -24.59 -2.98
N LEU A 131 7.43 -23.75 -2.00
CA LEU A 131 7.76 -22.32 -1.97
C LEU A 131 8.78 -22.01 -0.87
N ALA A 132 9.85 -21.28 -1.20
CA ALA A 132 10.77 -20.75 -0.19
C ALA A 132 10.53 -19.27 0.05
N PHE A 133 10.63 -18.82 1.30
CA PHE A 133 10.57 -17.40 1.67
C PHE A 133 11.76 -17.02 2.55
N ILE A 134 12.60 -16.11 2.04
CA ILE A 134 13.84 -15.72 2.72
C ILE A 134 13.79 -14.23 3.08
N GLY A 135 13.92 -13.96 4.38
CA GLY A 135 13.85 -12.62 4.95
C GLY A 135 12.52 -12.36 5.66
N LEU A 136 12.51 -12.52 6.98
CA LEU A 136 11.32 -12.42 7.82
C LEU A 136 11.31 -11.14 8.66
N GLY A 137 11.60 -10.01 8.01
CA GLY A 137 11.34 -8.68 8.57
C GLY A 137 9.83 -8.40 8.70
N ASN A 138 9.45 -7.19 9.08
CA ASN A 138 8.03 -6.86 9.30
C ASN A 138 7.15 -7.15 8.07
N MET A 139 7.60 -6.77 6.87
CA MET A 139 6.89 -7.06 5.63
C MET A 139 6.97 -8.55 5.27
N GLY A 140 8.18 -9.13 5.27
CA GLY A 140 8.42 -10.53 4.93
C GLY A 140 7.60 -11.52 5.77
N ALA A 141 7.60 -11.33 7.09
CA ALA A 141 6.80 -12.16 7.99
C ALA A 141 5.29 -12.03 7.74
N GLY A 142 4.82 -10.84 7.38
CA GLY A 142 3.42 -10.62 7.02
C GLY A 142 3.03 -11.35 5.73
N MET A 143 3.86 -11.24 4.70
CA MET A 143 3.66 -11.91 3.41
C MET A 143 3.73 -13.44 3.55
N ALA A 144 4.74 -13.96 4.25
CA ALA A 144 4.87 -15.39 4.51
C ALA A 144 3.67 -15.95 5.29
N HIS A 145 3.18 -15.23 6.31
CA HIS A 145 1.98 -15.62 7.04
C HIS A 145 0.74 -15.66 6.14
N ARG A 146 0.58 -14.67 5.25
CA ARG A 146 -0.54 -14.63 4.30
C ARG A 146 -0.55 -15.81 3.35
N LEU A 147 0.63 -16.19 2.85
CA LEU A 147 0.84 -17.35 1.99
C LEU A 147 0.52 -18.67 2.72
N LEU A 148 1.00 -18.85 3.96
CA LEU A 148 0.62 -20.00 4.80
C LEU A 148 -0.90 -20.08 5.00
N ALA A 149 -1.54 -18.95 5.33
CA ALA A 149 -2.98 -18.88 5.53
C ALA A 149 -3.78 -19.17 4.24
N ALA A 150 -3.18 -19.03 3.07
CA ALA A 150 -3.75 -19.45 1.78
C ALA A 150 -3.49 -20.92 1.45
N GLY A 151 -2.81 -21.67 2.32
CA GLY A 151 -2.52 -23.09 2.13
C GLY A 151 -1.24 -23.37 1.32
N HIS A 152 -0.37 -22.39 1.09
CA HIS A 152 0.91 -22.63 0.42
C HIS A 152 1.90 -23.29 1.39
N PRO A 153 2.44 -24.50 1.07
CA PRO A 153 3.54 -25.08 1.82
C PRO A 153 4.77 -24.17 1.71
N LEU A 154 5.33 -23.77 2.85
CA LEU A 154 6.40 -22.79 2.91
C LEU A 154 7.61 -23.30 3.69
N THR A 155 8.77 -23.22 3.07
CA THR A 155 10.06 -23.28 3.75
C THR A 155 10.58 -21.87 3.96
N VAL A 156 10.87 -21.49 5.20
CA VAL A 156 11.26 -20.13 5.55
C VAL A 156 12.65 -20.07 6.16
N HIS A 157 13.34 -18.98 5.88
CA HIS A 157 14.62 -18.67 6.53
C HIS A 157 14.73 -17.18 6.88
N ASN A 158 15.36 -16.90 8.01
CA ASN A 158 15.78 -15.56 8.38
C ASN A 158 17.06 -15.61 9.23
N ARG A 159 17.98 -14.67 8.98
CA ARG A 159 19.24 -14.54 9.71
C ARG A 159 19.05 -14.55 11.24
N THR A 160 18.02 -13.88 11.74
CA THR A 160 17.62 -13.94 13.16
C THR A 160 16.58 -15.05 13.31
N ALA A 161 17.00 -16.22 13.82
CA ALA A 161 16.16 -17.41 13.93
C ALA A 161 14.83 -17.16 14.69
N ALA A 162 14.86 -16.36 15.77
CA ALA A 162 13.67 -16.04 16.56
C ALA A 162 12.52 -15.41 15.74
N LYS A 163 12.81 -14.75 14.60
CA LYS A 163 11.78 -14.17 13.72
C LYS A 163 11.00 -15.22 12.93
N ALA A 164 11.49 -16.46 12.84
CA ALA A 164 10.80 -17.56 12.17
C ALA A 164 9.80 -18.29 13.08
N ALA A 165 9.92 -18.16 14.42
CA ALA A 165 9.11 -18.90 15.37
C ALA A 165 7.58 -18.73 15.14
N PRO A 166 7.03 -17.52 14.93
CA PRO A 166 5.59 -17.37 14.68
C PRO A 166 5.11 -18.01 13.37
N LEU A 167 5.99 -18.20 12.39
CA LEU A 167 5.66 -18.88 11.13
C LEU A 167 5.77 -20.39 11.27
N ALA A 168 6.72 -20.87 12.07
CA ALA A 168 6.81 -22.30 12.42
C ALA A 168 5.54 -22.77 13.15
N GLU A 169 5.06 -21.98 14.12
CA GLU A 169 3.78 -22.22 14.80
C GLU A 169 2.58 -22.21 13.84
N ALA A 170 2.67 -21.42 12.76
CA ALA A 170 1.67 -21.37 11.70
C ALA A 170 1.86 -22.43 10.60
N GLY A 171 2.80 -23.37 10.76
CA GLY A 171 3.00 -24.52 9.87
C GLY A 171 4.12 -24.39 8.83
N ALA A 172 4.94 -23.34 8.86
CA ALA A 172 6.13 -23.26 8.00
C ALA A 172 7.24 -24.22 8.45
N MET A 173 7.97 -24.76 7.49
CA MET A 173 9.24 -25.44 7.73
C MET A 173 10.34 -24.39 7.88
N VAL A 174 11.15 -24.46 8.95
CA VAL A 174 12.26 -23.51 9.17
C VAL A 174 13.57 -24.15 8.75
N ALA A 175 14.27 -23.53 7.80
CA ALA A 175 15.59 -23.97 7.34
C ALA A 175 16.73 -23.26 8.10
N ALA A 176 17.86 -23.96 8.30
CA ALA A 176 19.00 -23.41 9.05
C ALA A 176 19.81 -22.41 8.23
N SER A 177 19.71 -22.46 6.90
CA SER A 177 20.36 -21.52 5.98
C SER A 177 19.45 -21.10 4.81
N PRO A 178 19.75 -19.99 4.12
CA PRO A 178 19.06 -19.63 2.88
C PRO A 178 19.16 -20.70 1.80
N ALA A 179 20.34 -21.35 1.65
CA ALA A 179 20.56 -22.40 0.68
C ALA A 179 19.67 -23.63 0.96
N GLU A 180 19.58 -24.05 2.23
CA GLU A 180 18.67 -25.12 2.64
C GLU A 180 17.21 -24.77 2.37
N ALA A 181 16.81 -23.50 2.60
CA ALA A 181 15.45 -23.07 2.34
C ALA A 181 15.08 -23.15 0.85
N ALA A 182 16.02 -22.82 -0.03
CA ALA A 182 15.80 -22.73 -1.46
C ALA A 182 16.01 -24.05 -2.22
N LYS A 183 16.72 -25.02 -1.63
CA LYS A 183 17.14 -26.24 -2.31
C LYS A 183 15.94 -26.98 -2.92
N GLY A 184 15.98 -27.21 -4.24
CA GLY A 184 14.95 -27.96 -4.97
C GLY A 184 13.60 -27.25 -5.12
N HIS A 185 13.49 -25.98 -4.72
CA HIS A 185 12.28 -25.17 -4.91
C HIS A 185 12.29 -24.51 -6.29
N SER A 186 11.13 -24.46 -6.94
CA SER A 186 10.95 -23.79 -8.24
C SER A 186 10.60 -22.30 -8.11
N VAL A 187 10.18 -21.85 -6.92
CA VAL A 187 9.90 -20.44 -6.63
C VAL A 187 10.50 -20.05 -5.28
N VAL A 188 11.20 -18.91 -5.25
CA VAL A 188 11.76 -18.33 -4.02
C VAL A 188 11.41 -16.85 -3.92
N LEU A 189 10.78 -16.48 -2.80
CA LEU A 189 10.52 -15.08 -2.46
C LEU A 189 11.64 -14.53 -1.58
N LEU A 190 12.11 -13.33 -1.92
CA LEU A 190 13.07 -12.56 -1.12
C LEU A 190 12.42 -11.29 -0.58
N SER A 191 12.66 -11.00 0.71
CA SER A 191 12.29 -9.73 1.36
C SER A 191 13.44 -9.25 2.26
N LEU A 192 14.48 -8.70 1.65
CA LEU A 192 15.75 -8.36 2.30
C LEU A 192 15.92 -6.84 2.49
N ALA A 193 16.86 -6.46 3.36
CA ALA A 193 16.99 -5.07 3.83
C ALA A 193 17.54 -4.11 2.76
N ASP A 194 18.53 -4.56 2.00
CA ASP A 194 19.28 -3.78 1.02
C ASP A 194 19.97 -4.68 -0.02
N GLU A 195 20.65 -4.06 -0.98
CA GLU A 195 21.36 -4.74 -2.07
C GLU A 195 22.48 -5.65 -1.57
N ALA A 196 23.17 -5.30 -0.48
CA ALA A 196 24.24 -6.12 0.07
C ALA A 196 23.69 -7.43 0.67
N ALA A 197 22.55 -7.35 1.37
CA ALA A 197 21.84 -8.54 1.84
C ALA A 197 21.34 -9.40 0.67
N VAL A 198 20.87 -8.81 -0.44
CA VAL A 198 20.50 -9.56 -1.64
C VAL A 198 21.73 -10.25 -2.24
N GLU A 199 22.87 -9.58 -2.37
CA GLU A 199 24.11 -10.19 -2.87
C GLU A 199 24.56 -11.40 -2.02
N GLU A 200 24.62 -11.22 -0.70
CA GLU A 200 25.04 -12.26 0.25
C GLU A 200 24.12 -13.50 0.20
N VAL A 201 22.81 -13.27 0.12
CA VAL A 201 21.81 -14.34 0.18
C VAL A 201 21.57 -14.95 -1.19
N LEU A 202 21.11 -14.15 -2.15
CA LEU A 202 20.72 -14.63 -3.47
C LEU A 202 21.91 -15.21 -4.20
N PHE A 203 22.97 -14.42 -4.35
CA PHE A 203 24.11 -14.81 -5.18
C PHE A 203 25.21 -15.53 -4.41
N GLY A 204 25.27 -15.41 -3.09
CA GLY A 204 26.23 -16.14 -2.26
C GLY A 204 25.78 -17.55 -1.86
N GLN A 205 24.47 -17.82 -1.82
CA GLN A 205 23.95 -19.05 -1.21
C GLN A 205 22.78 -19.70 -1.96
N VAL A 206 21.89 -18.91 -2.56
CA VAL A 206 20.61 -19.42 -3.09
C VAL A 206 20.67 -19.80 -4.56
N ALA A 207 21.24 -18.95 -5.43
CA ALA A 207 21.12 -19.09 -6.88
C ALA A 207 21.65 -20.43 -7.41
N GLU A 208 22.72 -20.98 -6.84
CA GLU A 208 23.33 -22.23 -7.32
C GLU A 208 22.59 -23.49 -6.87
N VAL A 209 21.68 -23.39 -5.88
CA VAL A 209 20.93 -24.54 -5.34
C VAL A 209 19.48 -24.59 -5.81
N LEU A 210 19.05 -23.59 -6.60
CA LEU A 210 17.73 -23.53 -7.20
C LEU A 210 17.56 -24.57 -8.30
N ALA A 211 16.31 -24.98 -8.53
CA ALA A 211 15.99 -25.80 -9.69
C ALA A 211 16.25 -25.00 -10.99
N PRO A 212 16.65 -25.66 -12.09
CA PRO A 212 16.74 -25.00 -13.40
C PRO A 212 15.41 -24.34 -13.76
N GLY A 213 15.45 -23.10 -14.25
CA GLY A 213 14.26 -22.32 -14.58
C GLY A 213 13.49 -21.78 -13.38
N ALA A 214 13.98 -21.92 -12.15
CA ALA A 214 13.29 -21.40 -10.98
C ALA A 214 13.10 -19.87 -11.03
N VAL A 215 11.98 -19.41 -10.48
CA VAL A 215 11.60 -18.00 -10.42
C VAL A 215 11.98 -17.40 -9.08
N VAL A 216 12.84 -16.38 -9.10
CA VAL A 216 13.17 -15.55 -7.94
C VAL A 216 12.26 -14.33 -7.93
N VAL A 217 11.33 -14.30 -6.97
CA VAL A 217 10.43 -13.17 -6.73
C VAL A 217 11.05 -12.25 -5.68
N ASP A 218 11.62 -11.13 -6.12
CA ASP A 218 12.32 -10.21 -5.23
C ASP A 218 11.44 -9.01 -4.85
N THR A 219 11.06 -8.96 -3.58
CA THR A 219 10.27 -7.87 -2.98
C THR A 219 11.15 -6.83 -2.26
N SER A 220 12.47 -7.04 -2.25
CA SER A 220 13.44 -6.16 -1.59
C SER A 220 13.49 -4.79 -2.29
N THR A 221 13.69 -3.72 -1.52
CA THR A 221 13.85 -2.37 -2.10
C THR A 221 15.31 -2.11 -2.43
N VAL A 222 15.61 -2.06 -3.73
CA VAL A 222 16.93 -1.90 -4.35
C VAL A 222 16.91 -0.79 -5.41
N SER A 223 18.06 -0.36 -5.92
CA SER A 223 18.13 0.58 -7.04
C SER A 223 17.64 -0.05 -8.35
N PRO A 224 17.08 0.74 -9.29
CA PRO A 224 16.72 0.27 -10.63
C PRO A 224 17.92 -0.32 -11.39
N ALA A 225 19.10 0.28 -11.23
CA ALA A 225 20.33 -0.22 -11.84
C ALA A 225 20.72 -1.60 -11.29
N TYR A 226 20.64 -1.80 -9.97
CA TYR A 226 20.87 -3.11 -9.36
C TYR A 226 19.84 -4.14 -9.81
N ALA A 227 18.57 -3.75 -9.89
CA ALA A 227 17.51 -4.63 -10.36
C ALA A 227 17.77 -5.14 -11.80
N ARG A 228 18.17 -4.25 -12.72
CA ARG A 228 18.56 -4.66 -14.09
C ARG A 228 19.74 -5.62 -14.09
N LYS A 229 20.80 -5.31 -13.32
CA LYS A 229 22.02 -6.14 -13.24
C LYS A 229 21.74 -7.53 -12.66
N SER A 230 20.97 -7.62 -11.58
CA SER A 230 20.63 -8.87 -10.92
C SER A 230 19.72 -9.75 -11.78
N ALA A 231 18.76 -9.17 -12.52
CA ALA A 231 17.97 -9.90 -13.52
C ALA A 231 18.86 -10.52 -14.61
N ALA A 232 19.78 -9.74 -15.19
CA ALA A 232 20.72 -10.25 -16.20
C ALA A 232 21.69 -11.31 -15.65
N ARG A 233 22.04 -11.23 -14.35
CA ARG A 233 22.88 -12.25 -13.69
C ARG A 233 22.13 -13.56 -13.51
N LEU A 234 20.87 -13.53 -13.05
CA LEU A 234 20.04 -14.73 -12.92
C LEU A 234 19.76 -15.39 -14.29
N ALA A 235 19.47 -14.59 -15.32
CA ALA A 235 19.25 -15.11 -16.67
C ALA A 235 20.46 -15.91 -17.20
N ARG A 236 21.70 -15.47 -16.91
CA ARG A 236 22.93 -16.22 -17.27
C ARG A 236 23.08 -17.55 -16.53
N LEU A 237 22.39 -17.72 -15.41
CA LEU A 237 22.33 -18.96 -14.64
C LEU A 237 21.13 -19.84 -15.06
N GLY A 238 20.35 -19.43 -16.06
CA GLY A 238 19.12 -20.12 -16.45
C GLY A 238 17.99 -19.98 -15.42
N LEU A 239 17.99 -18.89 -14.66
CA LEU A 239 16.99 -18.57 -13.65
C LEU A 239 16.20 -17.32 -14.03
N CYS A 240 14.96 -17.26 -13.57
CA CYS A 240 14.04 -16.18 -13.83
C CYS A 240 14.01 -15.19 -12.66
N ARG A 241 13.80 -13.91 -12.95
CA ARG A 241 13.67 -12.87 -11.91
C ARG A 241 12.40 -12.07 -12.12
N VAL A 242 11.50 -12.16 -11.15
CA VAL A 242 10.34 -11.29 -11.03
C VAL A 242 10.65 -10.27 -9.95
N GLU A 243 10.82 -9.02 -10.35
CA GLU A 243 10.83 -7.91 -9.42
C GLU A 243 9.39 -7.66 -8.97
N ALA A 244 9.12 -7.65 -7.67
CA ALA A 244 7.78 -7.53 -7.09
C ALA A 244 7.77 -6.50 -5.95
N CYS A 245 7.96 -5.23 -6.29
CA CYS A 245 7.98 -4.15 -5.31
C CYS A 245 6.60 -3.95 -4.67
N VAL A 246 6.55 -3.92 -3.34
CA VAL A 246 5.30 -3.81 -2.59
C VAL A 246 5.08 -2.43 -1.98
N VAL A 247 3.84 -1.96 -2.01
CA VAL A 247 3.37 -0.74 -1.31
C VAL A 247 2.26 -1.13 -0.35
N GLY A 248 2.44 -0.75 0.91
CA GLY A 248 1.53 -1.07 2.01
C GLY A 248 2.29 -1.13 3.33
N ASN A 249 1.65 -1.70 4.35
CA ASN A 249 2.22 -1.90 5.68
C ASN A 249 2.16 -3.38 6.12
N PRO A 250 2.83 -3.76 7.23
CA PRO A 250 2.86 -5.15 7.70
C PRO A 250 1.48 -5.76 7.98
N PHE A 251 0.48 -4.97 8.37
CA PHE A 251 -0.88 -5.47 8.58
C PHE A 251 -1.57 -5.79 7.25
N GLN A 252 -1.42 -4.93 6.25
CA GLN A 252 -1.91 -5.18 4.90
C GLN A 252 -1.22 -6.39 4.27
N ALA A 253 0.08 -6.58 4.53
CA ALA A 253 0.82 -7.77 4.09
C ALA A 253 0.19 -9.07 4.62
N ARG A 254 -0.15 -9.12 5.91
CA ARG A 254 -0.82 -10.28 6.53
C ARG A 254 -2.20 -10.57 5.95
N LYS A 255 -2.90 -9.55 5.47
CA LYS A 255 -4.26 -9.67 4.93
C LYS A 255 -4.29 -9.91 3.41
N GLY A 256 -3.15 -9.84 2.72
CA GLY A 256 -3.11 -9.91 1.26
C GLY A 256 -3.64 -8.64 0.58
N GLU A 257 -3.49 -7.48 1.25
CA GLU A 257 -4.04 -6.20 0.79
C GLU A 257 -2.97 -5.29 0.17
N LEU A 258 -1.76 -5.79 -0.08
CA LEU A 258 -0.69 -4.99 -0.66
C LEU A 258 -1.01 -4.56 -2.08
N ARG A 259 -0.36 -3.48 -2.53
CA ARG A 259 -0.24 -3.18 -3.95
C ARG A 259 1.11 -3.68 -4.41
N VAL A 260 1.12 -4.57 -5.38
CA VAL A 260 2.31 -5.23 -5.91
C VAL A 260 2.58 -4.69 -7.30
N PHE A 261 3.76 -4.13 -7.50
CA PHE A 261 4.22 -3.61 -8.78
C PHE A 261 5.33 -4.53 -9.28
N THR A 262 5.11 -5.13 -10.44
CA THR A 262 6.03 -6.11 -11.00
C THR A 262 6.80 -5.60 -12.20
N SER A 263 7.99 -6.14 -12.40
CA SER A 263 8.79 -5.96 -13.61
C SER A 263 9.59 -7.23 -13.89
N GLY A 264 9.85 -7.50 -15.16
CA GLY A 264 10.40 -8.78 -15.62
C GLY A 264 9.67 -9.30 -16.86
N ASP A 265 9.99 -10.54 -17.24
CA ASP A 265 9.32 -11.25 -18.33
C ASP A 265 7.85 -11.52 -17.98
N GLU A 266 6.96 -11.35 -18.95
CA GLU A 266 5.53 -11.58 -18.74
C GLU A 266 5.21 -13.04 -18.43
N ALA A 267 5.94 -13.99 -19.02
CA ALA A 267 5.75 -15.42 -18.77
C ALA A 267 6.13 -15.78 -17.33
N ASP A 268 7.27 -15.27 -16.85
CA ASP A 268 7.74 -15.48 -15.48
C ASP A 268 6.73 -14.91 -14.46
N ILE A 269 6.19 -13.73 -14.74
CA ILE A 269 5.18 -13.08 -13.89
C ILE A 269 3.86 -13.87 -13.91
N ALA A 270 3.45 -14.38 -15.07
CA ALA A 270 2.27 -15.21 -15.21
C ALA A 270 2.39 -16.51 -14.41
N GLU A 271 3.58 -17.13 -14.39
CA GLU A 271 3.85 -18.35 -13.61
C GLU A 271 3.63 -18.13 -12.11
N VAL A 272 4.09 -17.00 -11.57
CA VAL A 272 3.92 -16.67 -10.14
C VAL A 272 2.68 -15.84 -9.83
N ARG A 273 1.78 -15.62 -10.80
CA ARG A 273 0.66 -14.68 -10.66
C ARG A 273 -0.25 -15.01 -9.47
N GLY A 274 -0.58 -16.29 -9.27
CA GLY A 274 -1.42 -16.72 -8.15
C GLY A 274 -0.80 -16.42 -6.77
N LEU A 275 0.54 -16.47 -6.66
CA LEU A 275 1.24 -16.09 -5.43
C LEU A 275 1.16 -14.58 -5.21
N LEU A 276 1.34 -13.80 -6.27
CA LEU A 276 1.26 -12.34 -6.21
C LEU A 276 -0.14 -11.85 -5.84
N ASP A 277 -1.19 -12.47 -6.41
CA ASP A 277 -2.59 -12.19 -6.08
C ASP A 277 -2.96 -12.59 -4.64
N THR A 278 -2.28 -13.59 -4.08
CA THR A 278 -2.44 -13.94 -2.66
C THR A 278 -1.89 -12.85 -1.74
N LEU A 279 -0.82 -12.17 -2.17
CA LEU A 279 -0.15 -11.14 -1.39
C LEU A 279 -0.77 -9.74 -1.53
N GLY A 280 -1.50 -9.49 -2.62
CA GLY A 280 -1.95 -8.14 -2.97
C GLY A 280 -3.38 -8.05 -3.44
N SER A 281 -4.02 -6.92 -3.10
CA SER A 281 -5.32 -6.51 -3.65
C SER A 281 -5.20 -5.98 -5.09
N GLN A 282 -3.97 -5.67 -5.52
CA GLN A 282 -3.65 -5.23 -6.86
C GLN A 282 -2.26 -5.71 -7.26
N VAL A 283 -2.12 -6.29 -8.45
CA VAL A 283 -0.84 -6.64 -9.06
C VAL A 283 -0.76 -5.99 -10.44
N VAL A 284 0.25 -5.13 -10.65
CA VAL A 284 0.44 -4.36 -11.89
C VAL A 284 1.81 -4.66 -12.48
N HIS A 285 1.86 -5.13 -13.72
CA HIS A 285 3.11 -5.27 -14.47
C HIS A 285 3.49 -3.95 -15.13
N LEU A 286 4.74 -3.54 -14.94
CA LEU A 286 5.27 -2.26 -15.40
C LEU A 286 6.31 -2.42 -16.54
N GLY A 287 6.47 -3.63 -17.07
CA GLY A 287 7.42 -3.92 -18.14
C GLY A 287 8.80 -4.33 -17.63
N ALA A 288 9.84 -3.71 -18.18
CA ALA A 288 11.21 -4.18 -18.04
C ALA A 288 11.78 -4.03 -16.61
N PRO A 289 12.75 -4.89 -16.20
CA PRO A 289 13.41 -4.82 -14.91
C PRO A 289 13.91 -3.41 -14.54
N GLY A 290 13.76 -3.06 -13.26
CA GLY A 290 14.07 -1.75 -12.67
C GLY A 290 12.92 -0.75 -12.70
N THR A 291 11.85 -0.98 -13.48
CA THR A 291 10.72 -0.05 -13.55
C THR A 291 9.92 -0.04 -12.25
N ALA A 292 9.63 -1.20 -11.67
CA ALA A 292 8.96 -1.31 -10.37
C ALA A 292 9.78 -0.70 -9.22
N ALA A 293 11.11 -0.85 -9.23
CA ALA A 293 12.03 -0.27 -8.27
C ALA A 293 12.00 1.25 -8.37
N THR A 294 12.00 1.78 -9.60
CA THR A 294 11.89 3.24 -9.83
C THR A 294 10.58 3.76 -9.21
N LEU A 295 9.45 3.12 -9.51
CA LEU A 295 8.16 3.52 -8.94
C LEU A 295 8.13 3.38 -7.41
N LYS A 296 8.72 2.30 -6.86
CA LYS A 296 8.82 2.08 -5.42
C LYS A 296 9.63 3.18 -4.72
N LEU A 297 10.75 3.58 -5.32
CA LEU A 297 11.57 4.68 -4.82
C LEU A 297 10.82 6.02 -4.87
N ILE A 298 10.03 6.28 -5.93
CA ILE A 298 9.14 7.45 -6.00
C ILE A 298 8.13 7.46 -4.84
N PHE A 299 7.48 6.33 -4.55
CA PHE A 299 6.57 6.24 -3.40
C PHE A 299 7.29 6.53 -2.07
N ASN A 300 8.52 6.05 -1.91
CA ASN A 300 9.29 6.27 -0.68
C ASN A 300 9.85 7.70 -0.57
N LEU A 301 10.16 8.38 -1.68
CA LEU A 301 10.44 9.82 -1.71
C LEU A 301 9.24 10.61 -1.18
N LEU A 302 8.04 10.35 -1.69
CA LEU A 302 6.80 11.00 -1.25
C LEU A 302 6.49 10.70 0.23
N LEU A 303 6.75 9.47 0.68
CA LEU A 303 6.60 9.06 2.08
C LEU A 303 7.55 9.85 2.98
N GLY A 304 8.83 9.90 2.64
CA GLY A 304 9.86 10.61 3.41
C GLY A 304 9.57 12.11 3.52
N ALA A 305 9.18 12.74 2.40
CA ALA A 305 8.82 14.15 2.38
C ALA A 305 7.63 14.45 3.30
N GLN A 306 6.56 13.65 3.24
CA GLN A 306 5.39 13.85 4.10
C GLN A 306 5.74 13.72 5.59
N VAL A 307 6.58 12.75 5.96
CA VAL A 307 7.03 12.57 7.35
C VAL A 307 7.86 13.75 7.82
N ALA A 308 8.81 14.22 7.00
CA ALA A 308 9.66 15.36 7.33
C ALA A 308 8.85 16.66 7.45
N SER A 309 7.96 16.95 6.50
CA SER A 309 7.10 18.15 6.57
C SER A 309 6.17 18.12 7.77
N LEU A 310 5.62 16.96 8.15
CA LEU A 310 4.82 16.83 9.37
C LEU A 310 5.66 17.09 10.62
N ALA A 311 6.86 16.52 10.69
CA ALA A 311 7.78 16.72 11.81
C ALA A 311 8.12 18.21 11.99
N GLU A 312 8.44 18.92 10.91
CA GLU A 312 8.73 20.36 10.95
C GLU A 312 7.53 21.21 11.34
N ALA A 313 6.35 20.94 10.76
CA ALA A 313 5.13 21.67 11.09
C ALA A 313 4.74 21.49 12.57
N VAL A 314 4.88 20.28 13.11
CA VAL A 314 4.58 19.98 14.51
C VAL A 314 5.61 20.62 15.43
N ALA A 315 6.91 20.53 15.10
CA ALA A 315 7.96 21.18 15.88
C ALA A 315 7.77 22.70 15.94
N TYR A 316 7.43 23.33 14.81
CA TYR A 316 7.11 24.76 14.75
C TYR A 316 5.88 25.10 15.62
N GLY A 317 4.79 24.35 15.49
CA GLY A 317 3.58 24.62 16.27
C GLY A 317 3.81 24.49 17.78
N VAL A 318 4.58 23.48 18.21
CA VAL A 318 4.98 23.33 19.62
C VAL A 318 5.85 24.51 20.08
N ALA A 319 6.83 24.92 19.28
CA ALA A 319 7.66 26.09 19.59
C ALA A 319 6.85 27.40 19.65
N ALA A 320 5.76 27.49 18.88
CA ALA A 320 4.80 28.60 18.92
C ALA A 320 3.81 28.52 20.10
N GLY A 321 3.92 27.51 20.98
CA GLY A 321 3.09 27.35 22.17
C GLY A 321 1.80 26.55 21.96
N LEU A 322 1.62 25.89 20.81
CA LEU A 322 0.49 24.98 20.59
C LEU A 322 0.72 23.66 21.32
N ASP A 323 -0.37 23.11 21.88
CA ASP A 323 -0.35 21.76 22.44
C ASP A 323 -0.11 20.71 21.34
N ARG A 324 0.87 19.82 21.57
CA ARG A 324 1.31 18.79 20.62
C ARG A 324 0.17 17.86 20.22
N GLU A 325 -0.62 17.39 21.19
CA GLU A 325 -1.70 16.44 20.92
C GLU A 325 -2.83 17.07 20.09
N ARG A 326 -3.27 18.27 20.47
CA ARG A 326 -4.28 19.03 19.73
C ARG A 326 -3.80 19.36 18.33
N LEU A 327 -2.54 19.75 18.16
CA LEU A 327 -1.96 20.04 16.86
C LEU A 327 -1.96 18.81 15.95
N LEU A 328 -1.42 17.69 16.43
CA LEU A 328 -1.38 16.44 15.66
C LEU A 328 -2.78 15.92 15.33
N THR A 329 -3.73 16.02 16.27
CA THR A 329 -5.13 15.65 16.05
C THR A 329 -5.77 16.54 14.98
N SER A 330 -5.53 17.86 15.05
CA SER A 330 -6.08 18.83 14.09
C SER A 330 -5.52 18.58 12.68
N VAL A 331 -4.21 18.32 12.55
CA VAL A 331 -3.59 17.99 11.27
C VAL A 331 -4.12 16.66 10.72
N ALA A 332 -4.29 15.65 11.57
CA ALA A 332 -4.83 14.34 11.18
C ALA A 332 -6.29 14.41 10.69
N GLN A 333 -7.08 15.35 11.20
CA GLN A 333 -8.48 15.55 10.83
C GLN A 333 -8.68 16.60 9.72
N SER A 334 -7.61 17.27 9.29
CA SER A 334 -7.68 18.29 8.24
C SER A 334 -7.81 17.68 6.84
N GLY A 335 -8.34 18.47 5.89
CA GLY A 335 -8.39 18.09 4.47
C GLY A 335 -7.01 17.98 3.79
N PHE A 336 -5.94 18.42 4.47
CA PHE A 336 -4.56 18.26 4.00
C PHE A 336 -3.96 16.90 4.37
N SER A 337 -4.68 16.09 5.17
CA SER A 337 -4.16 14.85 5.71
C SER A 337 -4.24 13.69 4.72
N SER A 338 -3.10 13.08 4.42
CA SER A 338 -3.02 11.81 3.70
C SER A 338 -3.15 10.63 4.68
N VAL A 339 -3.33 9.41 4.14
CA VAL A 339 -3.28 8.18 4.95
C VAL A 339 -1.94 8.04 5.69
N VAL A 340 -0.83 8.42 5.03
CA VAL A 340 0.51 8.42 5.62
C VAL A 340 0.58 9.41 6.77
N LEU A 341 0.13 10.66 6.56
CA LEU A 341 0.17 11.70 7.57
C LEU A 341 -0.64 11.31 8.80
N ARG A 342 -1.87 10.80 8.64
CA ARG A 342 -2.69 10.34 9.77
C ARG A 342 -2.03 9.23 10.58
N PHE A 343 -1.47 8.24 9.88
CA PHE A 343 -0.78 7.12 10.53
C PHE A 343 0.44 7.60 11.33
N ARG A 344 1.26 8.47 10.75
CA ARG A 344 2.49 8.98 11.36
C ARG A 344 2.21 10.00 12.46
N ALA A 345 1.15 10.81 12.30
CA ALA A 345 0.68 11.72 13.33
C ALA A 345 0.29 10.98 14.61
N GLU A 346 -0.34 9.80 14.51
CA GLU A 346 -0.69 9.01 15.67
C GLU A 346 0.54 8.44 16.42
N LEU A 347 1.58 8.02 15.69
CA LEU A 347 2.85 7.58 16.29
C LEU A 347 3.56 8.76 16.99
N MET A 348 3.62 9.90 16.31
CA MET A 348 4.15 11.15 16.87
C MET A 348 3.32 11.62 18.06
N ARG A 349 2.00 11.41 18.09
CA ARG A 349 1.16 11.83 19.21
C ARG A 349 1.46 11.01 20.45
N LYS A 350 1.61 9.70 20.27
CA LYS A 350 1.96 8.75 21.34
C LYS A 350 3.41 8.83 21.80
N GLY A 351 4.30 9.44 21.02
CA GLY A 351 5.75 9.41 21.26
C GLY A 351 6.32 7.98 21.25
N SER A 352 5.67 7.06 20.53
CA SER A 352 6.02 5.64 20.49
C SER A 352 6.49 5.27 19.10
N TYR A 353 7.79 5.01 18.99
CA TYR A 353 8.49 4.75 17.73
C TYR A 353 9.01 3.30 17.64
N GLU A 354 8.68 2.47 18.62
CA GLU A 354 9.11 1.08 18.73
C GLU A 354 7.92 0.16 19.06
N PRO A 355 7.78 -1.01 18.41
CA PRO A 355 8.59 -1.46 17.27
C PRO A 355 8.35 -0.59 16.03
N ALA A 356 9.38 -0.41 15.21
CA ALA A 356 9.30 0.41 14.02
C ALA A 356 8.42 -0.22 12.94
N PHE A 357 7.46 0.53 12.38
CA PHE A 357 6.72 0.08 11.19
C PHE A 357 7.58 0.24 9.94
N PHE A 358 8.36 1.32 9.88
CA PHE A 358 9.40 1.51 8.89
C PHE A 358 10.59 2.25 9.51
N ARG A 359 11.73 1.56 9.61
CA ARG A 359 12.92 2.07 10.29
C ARG A 359 13.49 3.31 9.60
N SER A 360 13.93 4.30 10.37
CA SER A 360 14.61 5.51 9.88
C SER A 360 15.82 5.19 9.00
N ALA A 361 16.59 4.16 9.35
CA ALA A 361 17.72 3.69 8.55
C ALA A 361 17.30 3.19 7.16
N LEU A 362 16.16 2.52 7.05
CA LEU A 362 15.64 2.04 5.77
C LEU A 362 15.05 3.19 4.94
N MET A 363 14.40 4.16 5.59
CA MET A 363 13.93 5.39 4.93
C MET A 363 15.10 6.17 4.33
N GLU A 364 16.16 6.42 5.10
CA GLU A 364 17.37 7.11 4.60
C GLU A 364 17.96 6.39 3.39
N LYS A 365 18.09 5.05 3.49
CA LYS A 365 18.60 4.21 2.40
C LYS A 365 17.76 4.39 1.14
N ASP A 366 16.44 4.29 1.23
CA ASP A 366 15.56 4.41 0.07
C ASP A 366 15.60 5.82 -0.54
N LEU A 367 15.65 6.88 0.28
CA LEU A 367 15.82 8.25 -0.20
C LEU A 367 17.15 8.40 -0.95
N ARG A 368 18.24 7.85 -0.40
CA ARG A 368 19.56 7.88 -1.04
C ARG A 368 19.59 7.13 -2.37
N LEU A 369 18.95 5.96 -2.45
CA LEU A 369 18.82 5.21 -3.71
C LEU A 369 18.07 6.03 -4.77
N ALA A 370 16.96 6.65 -4.37
CA ALA A 370 16.13 7.45 -5.26
C ALA A 370 16.86 8.70 -5.78
N LEU A 371 17.57 9.42 -4.89
CA LEU A 371 18.36 10.58 -5.26
C LEU A 371 19.50 10.21 -6.23
N SER A 372 20.17 9.08 -6.00
CA SER A 372 21.22 8.59 -6.90
C SER A 372 20.68 8.22 -8.29
N ASP A 373 19.51 7.59 -8.35
CA ASP A 373 18.86 7.22 -9.62
C ASP A 373 18.40 8.47 -10.38
N ALA A 374 17.78 9.44 -9.69
CA ALA A 374 17.37 10.72 -10.26
C ALA A 374 18.55 11.54 -10.80
N ALA A 375 19.68 11.56 -10.09
CA ALA A 375 20.90 12.20 -10.57
C ALA A 375 21.41 11.57 -11.87
N THR A 376 21.32 10.24 -12.01
CA THR A 376 21.67 9.54 -13.25
C THR A 376 20.73 9.92 -14.40
N ALA A 377 19.47 10.22 -14.10
CA ALA A 377 18.47 10.72 -15.05
C ALA A 377 18.56 12.24 -15.32
N GLY A 378 19.47 12.96 -14.68
CA GLY A 378 19.60 14.42 -14.82
C GLY A 378 18.46 15.22 -14.17
N VAL A 379 17.74 14.64 -13.20
CA VAL A 379 16.63 15.29 -12.50
C VAL A 379 17.07 15.70 -11.09
N PRO A 380 17.29 17.00 -10.82
CA PRO A 380 17.63 17.47 -9.48
C PRO A 380 16.40 17.42 -8.56
N LEU A 381 16.59 16.97 -7.31
CA LEU A 381 15.53 16.81 -6.32
C LEU A 381 15.86 17.54 -4.99
N PRO A 382 16.07 18.87 -5.00
CA PRO A 382 16.65 19.60 -3.87
C PRO A 382 15.83 19.51 -2.57
N VAL A 383 14.50 19.46 -2.68
CA VAL A 383 13.62 19.27 -1.51
C VAL A 383 13.89 17.91 -0.86
N LEU A 384 14.09 16.86 -1.67
CA LEU A 384 14.26 15.49 -1.19
C LEU A 384 15.69 15.22 -0.71
N GLU A 385 16.68 15.97 -1.20
CA GLU A 385 18.04 16.00 -0.64
C GLU A 385 18.01 16.46 0.81
N ALA A 386 17.35 17.58 1.10
CA ALA A 386 17.18 18.08 2.46
C ALA A 386 16.46 17.05 3.34
N VAL A 387 15.38 16.43 2.85
CA VAL A 387 14.66 15.36 3.58
C VAL A 387 15.59 14.19 3.90
N ARG A 388 16.42 13.75 2.95
CA ARG A 388 17.37 12.65 3.17
C ARG A 388 18.41 13.00 4.24
N GLU A 389 18.91 14.23 4.25
CA GLU A 389 19.85 14.70 5.29
C GLU A 389 19.23 14.66 6.69
N ARG A 390 17.94 14.97 6.83
CA ARG A 390 17.22 14.85 8.11
C ARG A 390 17.21 13.41 8.62
N PHE A 391 16.95 12.43 7.75
CA PHE A 391 17.01 11.02 8.15
C PHE A 391 18.44 10.51 8.38
N ALA A 392 19.43 11.03 7.64
CA ALA A 392 20.83 10.75 7.92
C ALA A 392 21.25 11.24 9.31
N TYR A 393 20.73 12.41 9.74
CA TYR A 393 20.93 12.92 11.09
C TYR A 393 20.33 11.99 12.16
N VAL A 394 19.07 11.55 11.98
CA VAL A 394 18.43 10.57 12.88
C VAL A 394 19.28 9.30 13.05
N ASN A 395 19.81 8.78 11.94
CA ASN A 395 20.69 7.61 11.99
C ASN A 395 21.98 7.89 12.75
N SER A 396 22.63 9.04 12.50
CA SER A 396 23.86 9.44 13.20
C SER A 396 23.65 9.65 14.70
N ALA A 397 22.43 10.00 15.11
CA ALA A 397 22.03 10.16 16.50
C ALA A 397 21.66 8.82 17.20
N GLY A 398 21.80 7.68 16.52
CA GLY A 398 21.56 6.35 17.09
C GLY A 398 20.11 5.86 17.02
N ASP A 399 19.20 6.63 16.41
CA ASP A 399 17.76 6.30 16.34
C ASP A 399 17.35 5.66 15.00
N GLY A 400 18.33 5.09 14.28
CA GLY A 400 18.10 4.46 12.98
C GLY A 400 17.14 3.26 13.00
N ASP A 401 17.05 2.55 14.13
CA ASP A 401 16.16 1.40 14.29
C ASP A 401 14.74 1.76 14.72
N LYS A 402 14.51 3.00 15.14
CA LYS A 402 13.18 3.52 15.45
C LYS A 402 12.40 3.82 14.18
N ASP A 403 11.08 3.92 14.32
CA ASP A 403 10.20 4.30 13.22
C ASP A 403 10.57 5.67 12.65
N ALA A 404 10.43 5.84 11.33
CA ALA A 404 10.71 7.11 10.62
C ALA A 404 10.03 8.34 11.25
N SER A 405 8.92 8.16 11.96
CA SER A 405 8.23 9.23 12.69
C SER A 405 9.06 9.84 13.83
N VAL A 406 10.10 9.14 14.32
CA VAL A 406 11.03 9.64 15.36
C VAL A 406 11.72 10.94 14.91
N LEU A 407 11.75 11.23 13.62
CA LEU A 407 12.30 12.46 13.07
C LEU A 407 11.74 13.73 13.75
N LEU A 408 10.52 13.69 14.27
CA LEU A 408 9.95 14.78 15.08
C LEU A 408 10.84 15.13 16.29
N GLU A 409 11.31 14.13 17.03
CA GLU A 409 12.15 14.33 18.23
C GLU A 409 13.53 14.90 17.88
N HIS A 410 13.97 14.71 16.64
CA HIS A 410 15.23 15.27 16.09
C HIS A 410 15.03 16.65 15.43
N THR A 411 13.79 17.15 15.44
CA THR A 411 13.42 18.48 14.89
C THR A 411 13.12 19.46 16.01
N VAL A 412 12.59 18.98 17.14
CA VAL A 412 12.44 19.76 18.37
C VAL A 412 13.81 19.87 19.05
N ARG A 413 14.64 20.85 18.66
CA ARG A 413 15.77 21.24 19.51
C ARG A 413 15.19 21.81 20.80
N GLY A 414 15.41 21.10 21.90
CA GLY A 414 15.05 21.58 23.23
C GLY A 414 15.65 22.96 23.47
N ASN A 415 14.83 23.88 23.98
CA ASN A 415 15.25 25.05 24.75
C ASN A 415 15.92 24.62 26.09
N GLY A 416 16.86 23.68 26.04
CA GLY A 416 17.72 23.31 27.16
C GLY A 416 18.94 24.21 27.13
N GLY A 417 18.92 25.22 27.99
CA GLY A 417 19.86 26.34 27.99
C GLY A 417 21.34 25.96 27.98
N GLY A 418 22.11 26.79 27.30
CA GLY A 418 23.52 26.94 27.61
C GLY A 418 23.68 27.34 29.07
N ALA A 419 24.36 26.49 29.83
CA ALA A 419 25.22 26.89 30.94
C ALA A 419 26.15 25.73 31.28
N VAL A 420 27.22 25.55 30.50
CA VAL A 420 28.53 25.21 31.07
C VAL A 420 29.57 25.98 30.27
N ARG A 421 30.38 26.76 30.99
CA ARG A 421 31.51 27.54 30.51
C ARG A 421 32.63 26.66 29.96
#